data_AF-A0A3E0NQK6-F1
#
_entry.id   AF-A0A3E0NQK6-F1
#
_cell.length_a   1.000
_cell.length_b   1.000
_cell.length_c   1.000
_cell.angle_alpha   90.00
_cell.angle_beta   90.00
_cell.angle_gamma   90.00
#
_symmetry.space_group_name_H-M   'P 1'
#
loop_
_entity.id
_entity.type
_entity.pdbx_description
1 polymer ?
#
loop_
_entity_poly.entity_id
_entity_poly.type
_entity_poly.pdbx_seq_one_letter_code
_entity_poly.pdbx_strand_id
1 'polypeptide(L)'
;MPRKSILVPLLLIAAVAGYLGARAIAPGQAAAAPNLAMTPAAVAASLPEDTSDAVREKTQRYMEYESSLRLDAEQQKIKEAALTPIPAPCCSDNSALTCCCPCNLSRTIWGLTAHLIVEQGVTDPAKIQSEVESWIEEVKGPAGFSGDTCYTGGCGRAFHDNGCGGMRPSQLVL
;
A
#
# COMPACT_ATOMS: atom_id res chain seq x y z
N MET A 1 25.11 21.71 -49.71
CA MET A 1 26.41 21.12 -49.31
C MET A 1 26.17 19.83 -48.54
N PRO A 2 27.00 18.80 -48.73
CA PRO A 2 26.70 17.40 -48.38
C PRO A 2 27.02 17.01 -46.92
N ARG A 3 26.43 15.87 -46.55
CA ARG A 3 26.60 14.98 -45.38
C ARG A 3 27.90 15.10 -44.58
N LYS A 4 27.81 14.88 -43.27
CA LYS A 4 28.78 14.06 -42.53
C LYS A 4 28.11 13.29 -41.38
N SER A 5 27.90 12.01 -41.62
CA SER A 5 27.65 10.97 -40.62
C SER A 5 28.85 10.88 -39.68
N ILE A 6 28.60 10.76 -38.37
CA ILE A 6 29.64 10.44 -37.38
C ILE A 6 29.45 8.98 -36.96
N LEU A 7 30.41 8.17 -37.38
CA LEU A 7 30.69 6.82 -36.91
C LEU A 7 31.10 6.89 -35.44
N VAL A 8 30.47 6.12 -34.57
CA VAL A 8 30.98 5.83 -33.22
C VAL A 8 31.76 4.51 -33.28
N PRO A 9 33.03 4.47 -32.84
CA PRO A 9 33.85 3.27 -32.95
C PRO A 9 33.50 2.26 -31.87
N LEU A 10 33.36 1.01 -32.33
CA LEU A 10 33.39 -0.23 -31.55
C LEU A 10 34.70 -0.30 -30.75
N LEU A 11 34.61 -0.43 -29.44
CA LEU A 11 35.77 -0.71 -28.58
C LEU A 11 35.68 -2.16 -28.09
N LEU A 12 36.50 -3.00 -28.73
CA LEU A 12 36.85 -4.35 -28.34
C LEU A 12 37.59 -4.31 -26.99
N ILE A 13 37.06 -5.00 -25.97
CA ILE A 13 37.83 -5.40 -24.80
C ILE A 13 37.83 -6.93 -24.77
N ALA A 14 39.01 -7.50 -25.05
CA ALA A 14 39.33 -8.89 -24.86
C ALA A 14 39.41 -9.20 -23.35
N ALA A 15 38.68 -10.22 -22.91
CA ALA A 15 38.83 -10.79 -21.58
C ALA A 15 39.45 -12.19 -21.67
N VAL A 16 40.36 -12.41 -20.74
CA VAL A 16 41.43 -13.40 -20.72
C VAL A 16 40.91 -14.80 -20.38
N ALA A 17 41.44 -15.79 -21.10
CA ALA A 17 41.28 -17.21 -20.84
C ALA A 17 42.08 -17.65 -19.61
N GLY A 18 41.49 -18.51 -18.78
CA GLY A 18 42.24 -19.37 -17.85
C GLY A 18 41.55 -19.62 -16.52
N TYR A 19 40.86 -20.75 -16.38
CA TYR A 19 41.37 -21.93 -15.66
C TYR A 19 40.25 -22.97 -15.53
N LEU A 20 40.42 -24.10 -16.22
CA LEU A 20 39.60 -25.30 -16.07
C LEU A 20 40.03 -26.02 -14.79
N GLY A 21 39.21 -25.92 -13.75
CA GLY A 21 39.25 -26.78 -12.57
C GLY A 21 37.97 -27.60 -12.47
N ALA A 22 37.92 -28.75 -13.15
CA ALA A 22 36.83 -29.69 -13.01
C ALA A 22 36.93 -30.41 -11.65
N ARG A 23 36.01 -30.12 -10.73
CA ARG A 23 35.71 -30.98 -9.58
C ARG A 23 34.37 -31.67 -9.82
N ALA A 24 34.43 -32.98 -9.94
CA ALA A 24 33.27 -33.86 -10.08
C ALA A 24 32.34 -33.73 -8.86
N ILE A 25 31.07 -33.45 -9.11
CA ILE A 25 30.00 -33.44 -8.10
C ILE A 25 29.32 -34.81 -8.17
N ALA A 26 29.31 -35.53 -7.05
CA ALA A 26 28.60 -36.80 -6.89
C ALA A 26 27.08 -36.58 -7.00
N PRO A 27 26.31 -37.54 -7.55
CA PRO A 27 24.86 -37.42 -7.65
C PRO A 27 24.19 -37.85 -6.34
N GLY A 28 23.12 -37.16 -5.98
CA GLY A 28 22.07 -37.73 -5.13
C GLY A 28 21.98 -37.17 -3.72
N GLN A 29 21.19 -36.10 -3.57
CA GLN A 29 20.16 -35.98 -2.54
C GLN A 29 19.35 -34.71 -2.81
N ALA A 30 18.27 -34.86 -3.58
CA ALA A 30 17.17 -33.91 -3.57
C ALA A 30 16.44 -34.08 -2.23
N ALA A 31 16.87 -33.34 -1.21
CA ALA A 31 16.06 -33.13 -0.02
C ALA A 31 14.93 -32.17 -0.41
N ALA A 32 13.69 -32.68 -0.44
CA ALA A 32 12.50 -31.86 -0.53
C ALA A 32 12.52 -30.88 0.66
N ALA A 33 12.67 -29.59 0.37
CA ALA A 33 12.47 -28.55 1.36
C ALA A 33 11.00 -28.62 1.83
N PRO A 34 10.72 -28.66 3.15
CA PRO A 34 9.35 -28.54 3.62
C PRO A 34 8.84 -27.14 3.26
N ASN A 35 7.76 -27.08 2.49
CA ASN A 35 6.93 -25.89 2.38
C ASN A 35 6.33 -25.61 3.76
N LEU A 36 7.08 -24.90 4.60
CA LEU A 36 6.57 -24.32 5.83
C LEU A 36 5.64 -23.19 5.42
N ALA A 37 4.35 -23.49 5.31
CA ALA A 37 3.31 -22.48 5.30
C ALA A 37 3.48 -21.65 6.58
N MET A 38 3.93 -20.41 6.41
CA MET A 38 4.12 -19.47 7.51
C MET A 38 2.75 -19.23 8.15
N THR A 39 2.66 -19.39 9.46
CA THR A 39 1.39 -19.19 10.17
C THR A 39 1.03 -17.71 10.15
N PRO A 40 -0.27 -17.34 10.14
CA PRO A 40 -0.69 -15.93 10.17
C PRO A 40 -0.06 -15.14 11.32
N ALA A 41 0.14 -15.79 12.48
CA ALA A 41 0.79 -15.21 13.65
C ALA A 41 2.29 -14.92 13.44
N ALA A 42 3.01 -15.71 12.64
CA ALA A 42 4.41 -15.47 12.32
C ALA A 42 4.58 -14.31 11.32
N VAL A 43 3.60 -14.10 10.43
CA VAL A 43 3.63 -12.96 9.49
C VAL A 43 3.28 -11.65 10.20
N ALA A 44 2.33 -11.67 11.15
CA ALA A 44 2.03 -10.50 12.00
C ALA A 44 3.25 -10.07 12.85
N ALA A 45 4.10 -11.02 13.25
CA ALA A 45 5.35 -10.73 13.98
C ALA A 45 6.51 -10.24 13.11
N SER A 46 6.34 -10.10 11.79
CA SER A 46 7.44 -9.85 10.84
C SER A 46 7.51 -8.43 10.28
N LEU A 47 6.63 -7.51 10.69
CA LEU A 47 6.79 -6.09 10.33
C LEU A 47 7.98 -5.53 11.14
N PRO A 48 9.03 -4.99 10.50
CA PRO A 48 10.11 -4.30 11.22
C PRO A 48 9.51 -3.25 12.15
N GLU A 49 9.95 -3.17 13.42
CA GLU A 49 9.39 -2.19 14.38
C GLU A 49 9.36 -0.76 13.80
N ASP A 50 10.39 -0.37 13.03
CA ASP A 50 10.48 0.92 12.33
C ASP A 50 9.32 1.19 11.34
N THR A 51 8.75 0.14 10.74
CA THR A 51 7.58 0.27 9.85
C THR A 51 6.29 0.51 10.62
N SER A 52 6.19 -0.01 11.86
CA SER A 52 4.99 0.15 12.68
C SER A 52 4.81 1.59 13.18
N ASP A 53 5.91 2.26 13.53
CA ASP A 53 5.90 3.67 13.96
C ASP A 53 5.60 4.62 12.79
N ALA A 54 6.17 4.37 11.62
CA ALA A 54 5.87 5.16 10.42
C ALA A 54 4.41 5.05 9.98
N VAL A 55 3.83 3.83 10.01
CA VAL A 55 2.41 3.60 9.73
C VAL A 55 1.53 4.30 10.76
N ARG A 56 1.92 4.26 12.05
CA ARG A 56 1.21 4.97 13.12
C ARG A 56 1.19 6.47 12.91
N GLU A 57 2.32 7.05 12.61
CA GLU A 57 2.47 8.49 12.39
C GLU A 57 1.67 8.95 11.16
N LYS A 58 1.75 8.23 10.03
CA LYS A 58 0.91 8.47 8.84
C LYS A 58 -0.58 8.37 9.18
N THR A 59 -0.98 7.33 9.89
CA THR A 59 -2.37 7.11 10.29
C THR A 59 -2.90 8.30 11.09
N GLN A 60 -2.15 8.75 12.10
CA GLN A 60 -2.55 9.88 12.93
C GLN A 60 -2.67 11.17 12.11
N ARG A 61 -1.68 11.46 11.26
CA ARG A 61 -1.72 12.64 10.38
C ARG A 61 -2.93 12.64 9.45
N TYR A 62 -3.19 11.51 8.79
CA TYR A 62 -4.33 11.43 7.88
C TYR A 62 -5.66 11.56 8.63
N MET A 63 -5.79 10.97 9.82
CA MET A 63 -6.97 11.18 10.67
C MET A 63 -7.12 12.65 11.10
N GLU A 64 -6.02 13.35 11.37
CA GLU A 64 -6.04 14.77 11.68
C GLU A 64 -6.52 15.60 10.48
N TYR A 65 -5.98 15.35 9.28
CA TYR A 65 -6.39 16.01 8.04
C TYR A 65 -7.88 15.86 7.75
N GLU A 66 -8.47 14.69 8.00
CA GLU A 66 -9.92 14.48 7.84
C GLU A 66 -10.74 15.45 8.70
N SER A 67 -10.28 15.69 9.93
CA SER A 67 -10.97 16.56 10.88
C SER A 67 -10.74 18.06 10.63
N SER A 68 -9.57 18.44 10.10
CA SER A 68 -9.13 19.83 10.00
C SER A 68 -9.31 20.44 8.62
N LEU A 69 -9.15 19.67 7.54
CA LEU A 69 -9.28 20.17 6.17
C LEU A 69 -10.75 20.22 5.74
N ARG A 70 -11.10 21.24 4.96
CA ARG A 70 -12.44 21.43 4.42
C ARG A 70 -12.35 21.51 2.91
N LEU A 71 -13.12 20.67 2.23
CA LEU A 71 -13.24 20.69 0.78
C LEU A 71 -14.41 21.60 0.39
N ASP A 72 -14.17 22.49 -0.57
CA ASP A 72 -15.23 23.21 -1.26
C ASP A 72 -16.00 22.29 -2.25
N ALA A 73 -17.01 22.85 -2.93
CA ALA A 73 -17.86 22.09 -3.83
C ALA A 73 -17.13 21.53 -5.06
N GLU A 74 -16.06 22.17 -5.54
CA GLU A 74 -15.27 21.67 -6.67
C GLU A 74 -14.35 20.54 -6.21
N GLN A 75 -13.68 20.75 -5.07
CA GLN A 75 -12.81 19.76 -4.44
C GLN A 75 -13.57 18.48 -4.04
N GLN A 76 -14.84 18.59 -3.61
CA GLN A 76 -15.67 17.42 -3.34
C GLN A 76 -15.90 16.57 -4.60
N LYS A 77 -16.08 17.18 -5.79
CA LYS A 77 -16.23 16.42 -7.04
C LYS A 77 -14.96 15.64 -7.39
N ILE A 78 -13.79 16.21 -7.10
CA ILE A 78 -12.49 15.54 -7.28
C ILE A 78 -12.40 14.32 -6.35
N LYS A 79 -12.74 14.50 -5.07
CA LYS A 79 -12.81 13.41 -4.08
C LYS A 79 -13.79 12.32 -4.52
N GLU A 80 -14.99 12.68 -4.96
CA GLU A 80 -16.02 11.76 -5.43
C GLU A 80 -15.51 10.94 -6.62
N ALA A 81 -14.93 11.59 -7.63
CA ALA A 81 -14.37 10.93 -8.80
C ALA A 81 -13.23 9.96 -8.45
N ALA A 82 -12.37 10.33 -7.49
CA ALA A 82 -11.23 9.51 -7.08
C ALA A 82 -11.63 8.31 -6.22
N LEU A 83 -12.61 8.48 -5.32
CA LEU A 83 -12.93 7.47 -4.30
C LEU A 83 -14.10 6.55 -4.67
N THR A 84 -14.98 6.95 -5.59
CA THR A 84 -16.09 6.09 -6.05
C THR A 84 -15.64 4.77 -6.67
N PRO A 85 -14.56 4.71 -7.48
CA PRO A 85 -14.11 3.46 -8.11
C PRO A 85 -13.49 2.45 -7.14
N ILE A 86 -13.04 2.87 -5.95
CA ILE A 86 -12.36 2.01 -4.99
C ILE A 86 -13.41 1.35 -4.09
N PRO A 87 -13.52 0.01 -4.03
CA PRO A 87 -14.35 -0.67 -3.03
C PRO A 87 -13.86 -0.35 -1.61
N ALA A 88 -14.76 -0.08 -0.66
CA ALA A 88 -14.36 0.16 0.72
C ALA A 88 -13.75 -1.11 1.33
N PRO A 89 -12.56 -1.04 1.96
CA PRO A 89 -11.90 -2.25 2.49
C PRO A 89 -12.71 -2.97 3.58
N CYS A 90 -13.46 -2.23 4.41
CA CYS A 90 -14.24 -2.82 5.49
C CYS A 90 -15.67 -3.26 5.08
N CYS A 91 -16.17 -2.85 3.91
CA CYS A 91 -17.52 -3.16 3.39
C CYS A 91 -17.55 -3.01 1.85
N SER A 92 -17.28 -4.09 1.12
CA SER A 92 -17.02 -4.07 -0.33
C SER A 92 -18.26 -3.78 -1.20
N ASP A 93 -19.44 -3.81 -0.61
CA ASP A 93 -20.70 -3.36 -1.21
C ASP A 93 -20.82 -1.82 -1.28
N ASN A 94 -19.88 -1.10 -0.67
CA ASN A 94 -19.77 0.35 -0.73
C ASN A 94 -18.42 0.76 -1.34
N SER A 95 -18.30 2.04 -1.72
CA SER A 95 -17.02 2.62 -2.16
C SER A 95 -16.27 3.29 -1.01
N ALA A 96 -14.97 3.51 -1.19
CA ALA A 96 -14.12 4.23 -0.25
C ALA A 96 -14.59 5.69 -0.03
N LEU A 97 -15.40 6.24 -0.94
CA LEU A 97 -16.08 7.52 -0.77
C LEU A 97 -17.08 7.46 0.40
N THR A 98 -17.88 6.38 0.45
CA THR A 98 -19.03 6.24 1.36
C THR A 98 -18.92 4.92 2.13
N CYS A 99 -17.92 4.79 2.99
CA CYS A 99 -17.88 3.66 3.92
C CYS A 99 -19.08 3.75 4.88
N CYS A 100 -19.68 2.61 5.24
CA CYS A 100 -20.85 2.57 6.12
C CYS A 100 -20.61 3.18 7.52
N CYS A 101 -19.35 3.37 7.93
CA CYS A 101 -18.95 3.87 9.23
C CYS A 101 -17.72 4.80 9.14
N PRO A 102 -17.63 5.87 9.98
CA PRO A 102 -16.43 6.71 10.07
C PRO A 102 -15.36 6.09 10.99
N CYS A 103 -14.95 4.85 10.69
CA CYS A 103 -13.85 4.14 11.37
C CYS A 103 -12.49 4.78 11.05
N ASN A 104 -11.45 4.42 11.80
CA ASN A 104 -10.13 5.02 11.63
C ASN A 104 -9.53 4.74 10.24
N LEU A 105 -9.78 3.57 9.64
CA LEU A 105 -9.36 3.31 8.25
C LEU A 105 -10.00 4.29 7.27
N SER A 106 -11.32 4.48 7.33
CA SER A 106 -12.01 5.44 6.45
C SER A 106 -11.56 6.88 6.68
N ARG A 107 -11.30 7.26 7.93
CA ARG A 107 -10.73 8.59 8.25
C ARG A 107 -9.38 8.80 7.58
N THR A 108 -8.49 7.80 7.62
CA THR A 108 -7.20 7.92 6.94
C THR A 108 -7.34 8.09 5.43
N ILE A 109 -8.26 7.35 4.79
CA ILE A 109 -8.54 7.49 3.36
C ILE A 109 -9.05 8.90 3.06
N TRP A 110 -10.07 9.37 3.79
CA TRP A 110 -10.67 10.68 3.55
C TRP A 110 -9.71 11.84 3.84
N GLY A 111 -8.88 11.71 4.87
CA GLY A 111 -7.91 12.73 5.22
C GLY A 111 -6.70 12.77 4.30
N LEU A 112 -6.19 11.62 3.85
CA LEU A 112 -5.18 11.55 2.78
C LEU A 112 -5.72 12.24 1.52
N THR A 113 -6.93 11.90 1.08
CA THR A 113 -7.57 12.56 -0.06
C THR A 113 -7.70 14.07 0.14
N ALA A 114 -8.13 14.52 1.32
CA ALA A 114 -8.26 15.95 1.61
C ALA A 114 -6.91 16.68 1.56
N HIS A 115 -5.84 16.09 2.11
CA HIS A 115 -4.49 16.64 2.07
C HIS A 115 -3.95 16.76 0.64
N LEU A 116 -4.13 15.72 -0.18
CA LEU A 116 -3.73 15.74 -1.59
C LEU A 116 -4.41 16.87 -2.36
N ILE A 117 -5.70 17.08 -2.13
CA ILE A 117 -6.48 18.11 -2.85
C ILE A 117 -6.17 19.52 -2.33
N VAL A 118 -6.21 19.73 -1.01
CA VAL A 118 -6.16 21.07 -0.40
C VAL A 118 -4.74 21.60 -0.31
N GLU A 119 -3.82 20.78 0.18
CA GLU A 119 -2.46 21.24 0.49
C GLU A 119 -1.48 20.95 -0.64
N GLN A 120 -1.62 19.81 -1.32
CA GLN A 120 -0.76 19.47 -2.46
C GLN A 120 -1.32 19.92 -3.82
N GLY A 121 -2.57 20.42 -3.86
CA GLY A 121 -3.18 20.94 -5.09
C GLY A 121 -3.39 19.89 -6.18
N VAL A 122 -3.52 18.61 -5.82
CA VAL A 122 -3.76 17.54 -6.80
C VAL A 122 -5.19 17.62 -7.31
N THR A 123 -5.33 17.83 -8.62
CA THR A 123 -6.64 17.93 -9.29
C THR A 123 -6.99 16.71 -10.15
N ASP A 124 -6.02 15.83 -10.42
CA ASP A 124 -6.23 14.60 -11.20
C ASP A 124 -6.79 13.47 -10.28
N PRO A 125 -8.04 13.01 -10.49
CA PRO A 125 -8.63 11.96 -9.67
C PRO A 125 -7.87 10.63 -9.75
N ALA A 126 -7.25 10.30 -10.89
CA ALA A 126 -6.54 9.03 -11.05
C ALA A 126 -5.28 8.98 -10.18
N LYS A 127 -4.59 10.12 -10.03
CA LYS A 127 -3.45 10.23 -9.11
C LYS A 127 -3.88 10.05 -7.66
N ILE A 128 -4.98 10.69 -7.25
CA ILE A 128 -5.52 10.55 -5.88
C ILE A 128 -5.93 9.10 -5.62
N GLN A 129 -6.60 8.46 -6.58
CA GLN A 129 -7.00 7.07 -6.49
C GLN A 129 -5.78 6.17 -6.24
N SER A 130 -4.72 6.32 -7.04
CA SER A 130 -3.48 5.54 -6.92
C SER A 130 -2.79 5.69 -5.55
N GLU A 131 -2.80 6.90 -4.98
CA GLU A 131 -2.21 7.16 -3.65
C GLU A 131 -3.05 6.51 -2.54
N VAL A 132 -4.37 6.55 -2.65
CA VAL A 132 -5.28 5.90 -1.71
C VAL A 132 -5.15 4.37 -1.78
N GLU A 133 -5.09 3.80 -2.98
CA GLU A 133 -4.87 2.35 -3.16
C GLU A 133 -3.50 1.93 -2.61
N SER A 134 -2.46 2.75 -2.81
CA SER A 134 -1.12 2.52 -2.23
C SER A 134 -1.15 2.56 -0.71
N TRP A 135 -1.91 3.50 -0.11
CA TRP A 135 -2.10 3.54 1.34
C TRP A 135 -2.83 2.29 1.86
N ILE A 136 -3.91 1.87 1.19
CA ILE A 136 -4.66 0.65 1.54
C ILE A 136 -3.73 -0.57 1.46
N GLU A 137 -2.88 -0.65 0.43
CA GLU A 137 -1.87 -1.70 0.26
C GLU A 137 -0.82 -1.67 1.37
N GLU A 138 -0.36 -0.48 1.77
CA GLU A 138 0.65 -0.32 2.82
C GLU A 138 0.15 -0.83 4.17
N VAL A 139 -1.12 -0.58 4.50
CA VAL A 139 -1.68 -0.93 5.82
C VAL A 139 -2.35 -2.29 5.87
N LYS A 140 -2.64 -2.91 4.72
CA LYS A 140 -3.22 -4.25 4.72
C LYS A 140 -2.17 -5.25 5.17
N GLY A 141 -2.61 -6.24 5.94
CA GLY A 141 -1.77 -7.38 6.27
C GLY A 141 -1.75 -8.40 5.15
N PRO A 142 -1.05 -9.53 5.34
CA PRO A 142 -0.95 -10.60 4.35
C PRO A 142 -2.31 -11.19 3.95
N ALA A 143 -3.28 -11.19 4.88
CA ALA A 143 -4.64 -11.67 4.62
C ALA A 143 -5.48 -10.68 3.78
N GLY A 144 -5.02 -9.42 3.67
CA GLY A 144 -5.77 -8.34 3.07
C GLY A 144 -7.03 -7.98 3.86
N PHE A 145 -7.92 -7.25 3.20
CA PHE A 145 -9.23 -6.91 3.71
C PHE A 145 -10.29 -7.82 3.10
N SER A 146 -11.19 -8.37 3.92
CA SER A 146 -12.24 -9.28 3.46
C SER A 146 -13.40 -8.55 2.76
N GLY A 147 -13.55 -7.25 2.99
CA GLY A 147 -14.72 -6.50 2.51
C GLY A 147 -16.00 -6.74 3.33
N ASP A 148 -15.94 -7.46 4.46
CA ASP A 148 -17.11 -7.73 5.32
C ASP A 148 -16.87 -7.40 6.80
N THR A 149 -15.74 -6.78 7.12
CA THR A 149 -15.27 -6.45 8.47
C THR A 149 -16.31 -5.69 9.29
N CYS A 150 -17.07 -4.80 8.65
CA CYS A 150 -18.16 -4.06 9.29
C CYS A 150 -19.31 -4.97 9.74
N TYR A 151 -19.55 -6.08 9.05
CA TYR A 151 -20.66 -7.01 9.33
C TYR A 151 -20.25 -8.11 10.31
N THR A 152 -18.96 -8.41 10.41
CA THR A 152 -18.41 -9.51 11.24
C THR A 152 -17.81 -9.03 12.57
N GLY A 153 -17.92 -7.73 12.89
CA GLY A 153 -17.46 -7.16 14.16
C GLY A 153 -15.96 -6.89 14.24
N GLY A 154 -15.30 -6.66 13.10
CA GLY A 154 -13.85 -6.43 13.05
C GLY A 154 -13.38 -4.99 13.29
N CYS A 155 -14.30 -4.07 13.58
CA CYS A 155 -14.00 -2.66 13.69
C CYS A 155 -12.92 -2.32 14.74
N GLY A 156 -12.78 -3.12 15.79
CA GLY A 156 -11.78 -2.93 16.86
C GLY A 156 -10.42 -3.58 16.61
N ARG A 157 -10.23 -4.29 15.50
CA ARG A 157 -8.94 -4.92 15.14
C ARG A 157 -8.04 -3.94 14.39
N ALA A 158 -6.73 -4.23 14.40
CA ALA A 158 -5.73 -3.54 13.61
C ALA A 158 -6.00 -3.64 12.10
N PHE A 159 -5.49 -2.70 11.31
CA PHE A 159 -5.60 -2.74 9.85
C PHE A 159 -5.02 -4.03 9.27
N HIS A 160 -3.84 -4.45 9.76
CA HIS A 160 -3.15 -5.63 9.26
C HIS A 160 -3.87 -6.95 9.59
N ASP A 161 -4.76 -6.94 10.58
CA ASP A 161 -5.56 -8.08 11.03
C ASP A 161 -7.00 -8.03 10.49
N ASN A 162 -7.17 -7.53 9.26
CA ASN A 162 -8.48 -7.35 8.62
C ASN A 162 -9.45 -6.57 9.54
N GLY A 163 -8.96 -5.46 10.08
CA GLY A 163 -9.69 -4.59 10.98
C GLY A 163 -9.82 -3.16 10.45
N CYS A 164 -10.63 -2.36 11.13
CA CYS A 164 -10.83 -0.94 10.76
C CYS A 164 -10.10 0.03 11.70
N GLY A 165 -9.24 -0.47 12.59
CA GLY A 165 -8.35 0.29 13.46
C GLY A 165 -9.04 1.07 14.58
N GLY A 166 -10.30 0.73 14.88
CA GLY A 166 -11.15 1.39 15.86
C GLY A 166 -12.19 2.34 15.26
N MET A 167 -13.24 2.60 16.04
CA MET A 167 -14.38 3.44 15.63
C MET A 167 -14.29 4.89 16.10
N ARG A 168 -13.32 5.20 16.97
CA ARG A 168 -13.12 6.52 17.56
C ARG A 168 -11.70 6.99 17.25
N PRO A 169 -11.49 8.29 16.97
CA PRO A 169 -10.14 8.82 16.77
C PRO A 169 -9.20 8.56 17.95
N SER A 170 -9.74 8.58 19.18
CA SER A 170 -8.98 8.29 20.41
C SER A 170 -8.70 6.79 20.64
N GLN A 171 -9.23 5.90 19.80
CA GLN A 171 -9.10 4.45 19.91
C GLN A 171 -8.43 3.93 18.64
N LEU A 172 -7.14 4.21 18.47
CA LEU A 172 -6.35 3.72 17.35
C LEU A 172 -5.72 2.37 17.66
N VAL A 173 -6.03 1.36 16.84
CA VAL A 173 -5.45 0.01 16.88
C VAL A 173 -4.73 -0.24 15.56
N LEU A 174 -3.43 -0.55 15.60
CA LEU A 174 -2.56 -0.73 14.44
C LEU A 174 -1.75 -1.99 14.55
#